data_AF-A0A357AWM3-F1
#
_entry.id   AF-A0A357AWM3-F1
#
_cell.length_a   1.000
_cell.length_b   1.000
_cell.length_c   1.000
_cell.angle_alpha   90.00
_cell.angle_beta   90.00
_cell.angle_gamma   90.00
#
_symmetry.space_group_name_H-M   'P 1'
#
loop_
_entity.id
_entity.type
_entity.pdbx_description
1 polymer ?
#
loop_
_entity_poly.entity_id
_entity_poly.type
_entity_poly.pdbx_seq_one_letter_code
_entity_poly.pdbx_strand_id
1 'polypeptide(L)'
;MALHQAEQLLAGGEIGAVLPLLREAGQDRGLAPPERLRVAALLRDAGDFAGAENLYRGLLRTGVGAEARFRLAETLAWTGHFQESGELCAEMLDRDPKDRRARLLLARVLSWDGRMEESIGQYRMLLGETP
;
A
#
# COMPACT_ATOMS: atom_id res chain seq x y z
N MET A 1 -14.22 -14.79 11.89
CA MET A 1 -14.17 -16.17 11.35
C MET A 1 -13.56 -16.21 9.95
N ALA A 2 -14.06 -15.42 8.99
CA ALA A 2 -13.56 -15.40 7.61
C ALA A 2 -12.05 -15.10 7.45
N LEU A 3 -11.50 -14.13 8.19
CA LEU A 3 -10.06 -13.81 8.14
C LEU A 3 -9.18 -15.01 8.56
N HIS A 4 -9.51 -15.67 9.67
CA HIS A 4 -8.73 -16.81 10.15
C HIS A 4 -8.77 -17.98 9.15
N GLN A 5 -9.93 -18.21 8.52
CA GLN A 5 -10.06 -19.24 7.48
C GLN A 5 -9.27 -18.89 6.22
N ALA A 6 -9.29 -17.63 5.79
CA ALA A 6 -8.49 -17.17 4.66
C ALA A 6 -6.98 -17.37 4.90
N GLU A 7 -6.51 -17.13 6.12
CA GLU A 7 -5.11 -17.31 6.50
C GLU A 7 -4.66 -18.77 6.47
N GLN A 8 -5.53 -19.70 6.89
CA GLN A 8 -5.24 -21.13 6.79
C GLN A 8 -5.12 -21.59 5.34
N LEU A 9 -5.99 -21.09 4.45
CA LEU A 9 -5.96 -21.43 3.02
C LEU A 9 -4.76 -20.81 2.29
N LEU A 10 -4.31 -19.63 2.71
CA LEU A 10 -3.07 -19.02 2.21
C LEU A 10 -1.83 -19.86 2.53
N ALA A 11 -1.77 -20.48 3.72
CA ALA A 11 -0.71 -21.43 4.06
C ALA A 11 -0.74 -22.68 3.16
N GLY A 12 -1.91 -23.03 2.61
CA GLY A 12 -2.10 -24.13 1.65
C GLY A 12 -1.89 -23.76 0.17
N GLY A 13 -1.72 -22.46 -0.17
CA GLY A 13 -1.50 -22.00 -1.54
C GLY A 13 -2.76 -21.88 -2.41
N GLU A 14 -3.96 -22.03 -1.83
CA GLU A 14 -5.22 -22.03 -2.58
C GLU A 14 -5.80 -20.61 -2.79
N ILE A 15 -5.15 -19.80 -3.63
CA ILE A 15 -5.50 -18.39 -3.86
C ILE A 15 -6.96 -18.21 -4.33
N GLY A 16 -7.50 -19.15 -5.11
CA GLY A 16 -8.87 -19.08 -5.63
C GLY A 16 -9.97 -19.12 -4.56
N ALA A 17 -9.75 -19.90 -3.50
CA ALA A 17 -10.70 -20.04 -2.38
C ALA A 17 -10.56 -18.91 -1.34
N VAL A 18 -9.40 -18.26 -1.31
CA VAL A 18 -9.06 -17.19 -0.35
C VAL A 18 -9.78 -15.88 -0.67
N LEU A 19 -9.91 -15.51 -1.95
CA LEU A 19 -10.44 -14.20 -2.35
C LEU A 19 -11.86 -13.90 -1.84
N PRO A 20 -12.85 -14.82 -1.95
CA PRO A 20 -14.18 -14.57 -1.39
C PRO A 20 -14.17 -14.34 0.12
N LEU A 21 -13.35 -15.10 0.86
CA LEU A 21 -13.24 -14.97 2.32
C LEU A 21 -12.56 -13.66 2.74
N LEU A 22 -11.54 -13.22 2.00
CA LEU A 22 -10.92 -11.92 2.25
C LEU A 22 -11.86 -10.76 1.95
N ARG A 23 -12.67 -10.86 0.90
CA ARG A 23 -13.70 -9.85 0.59
C ARG A 23 -14.76 -9.77 1.68
N GLU A 24 -15.24 -10.92 2.16
CA GLU A 24 -16.17 -11.00 3.28
C GLU A 24 -15.56 -10.38 4.55
N ALA A 25 -14.33 -10.77 4.90
CA ALA A 25 -13.61 -10.20 6.03
C ALA A 25 -13.45 -8.68 5.91
N GLY A 26 -13.17 -8.16 4.71
CA GLY A 26 -13.05 -6.73 4.47
C GLY A 26 -14.34 -5.94 4.70
N GLN A 27 -15.50 -6.57 4.57
CA GLN A 27 -16.80 -5.96 4.81
C GLN A 27 -17.22 -6.01 6.28
N ASP A 28 -16.54 -6.79 7.12
CA ASP A 28 -16.83 -6.92 8.53
C ASP A 28 -16.55 -5.61 9.29
N ARG A 29 -17.65 -4.95 9.70
CA ARG A 29 -17.60 -3.69 10.45
C ARG A 29 -17.04 -3.86 11.87
N GLY A 30 -16.97 -5.09 12.39
CA GLY A 30 -16.41 -5.41 13.70
C GLY A 30 -14.88 -5.44 13.74
N LEU A 31 -14.20 -5.58 12.59
CA LEU A 31 -12.74 -5.67 12.56
C LEU A 31 -12.08 -4.35 12.99
N ALA A 32 -11.07 -4.47 13.85
CA ALA A 32 -10.23 -3.36 14.27
C ALA A 32 -9.35 -2.87 13.10
N PRO A 33 -8.88 -1.60 13.13
CA PRO A 33 -8.06 -1.06 12.04
C PRO A 33 -6.82 -1.90 11.66
N PRO A 34 -6.04 -2.48 12.61
CA PRO A 34 -4.92 -3.36 12.26
C PRO A 34 -5.34 -4.65 11.53
N GLU A 35 -6.50 -5.22 11.87
CA GLU A 35 -7.01 -6.43 11.23
C GLU A 35 -7.49 -6.13 9.80
N ARG A 36 -8.17 -5.00 9.60
CA ARG A 36 -8.55 -4.53 8.25
C ARG A 36 -7.34 -4.22 7.39
N LEU A 37 -6.28 -3.66 7.97
CA LEU A 37 -5.00 -3.44 7.27
C LEU A 37 -4.42 -4.77 6.77
N ARG A 38 -4.48 -5.80 7.61
CA ARG A 38 -4.03 -7.15 7.26
C ARG A 38 -4.89 -7.77 6.15
N VAL A 39 -6.22 -7.65 6.22
CA VAL A 39 -7.11 -8.05 5.11
C VAL A 39 -6.75 -7.35 3.81
N ALA A 40 -6.52 -6.03 3.83
CA ALA A 40 -6.14 -5.26 2.66
C ALA A 40 -4.80 -5.73 2.04
N ALA A 41 -3.82 -6.06 2.89
CA ALA A 41 -2.55 -6.64 2.44
C ALA A 41 -2.76 -8.00 1.76
N LEU A 42 -3.57 -8.88 2.36
CA LEU A 42 -3.87 -10.18 1.79
C LEU A 42 -4.65 -10.08 0.47
N LEU A 43 -5.58 -9.14 0.34
CA LEU A 43 -6.29 -8.88 -0.92
C LEU A 43 -5.32 -8.45 -2.02
N ARG A 44 -4.38 -7.55 -1.71
CA ARG A 44 -3.34 -7.10 -2.64
C ARG A 44 -2.47 -8.26 -3.08
N ASP A 45 -2.03 -9.10 -2.14
CA ASP A 45 -1.18 -10.27 -2.42
C ASP A 45 -1.90 -11.31 -3.28
N ALA A 46 -3.22 -11.44 -3.10
CA ALA A 46 -4.08 -12.28 -3.93
C ALA A 46 -4.49 -11.64 -5.27
N GLY A 47 -3.99 -10.43 -5.59
CA GLY A 47 -4.24 -9.72 -6.85
C GLY A 47 -5.53 -8.91 -6.90
N ASP A 48 -6.31 -8.85 -5.81
CA ASP A 48 -7.48 -7.99 -5.71
C ASP A 48 -7.09 -6.57 -5.27
N PHE A 49 -6.44 -5.86 -6.20
CA PHE A 49 -5.95 -4.51 -5.96
C PHE A 49 -7.09 -3.52 -5.65
N ALA A 50 -8.24 -3.67 -6.30
CA ALA A 50 -9.40 -2.80 -6.06
C ALA A 50 -9.98 -2.98 -4.65
N GLY A 51 -10.07 -4.22 -4.17
CA GLY A 51 -10.47 -4.50 -2.79
C GLY A 51 -9.47 -3.96 -1.77
N ALA A 52 -8.17 -4.16 -2.02
CA ALA A 52 -7.10 -3.64 -1.18
C ALA A 52 -7.11 -2.11 -1.09
N GLU A 53 -7.22 -1.42 -2.24
CA GLU A 53 -7.24 0.03 -2.32
C GLU A 53 -8.38 0.63 -1.49
N ASN A 54 -9.60 0.11 -1.66
CA ASN A 54 -10.77 0.57 -0.91
C ASN A 54 -10.58 0.45 0.61
N LEU A 55 -10.00 -0.66 1.07
CA LEU A 55 -9.70 -0.85 2.49
C LEU A 55 -8.61 0.10 2.98
N TYR A 56 -7.52 0.28 2.25
CA TYR A 56 -6.46 1.22 2.64
C TYR A 56 -6.97 2.65 2.75
N ARG A 57 -7.80 3.11 1.80
CA ARG A 57 -8.44 4.45 1.86
C ARG A 57 -9.30 4.61 3.11
N GLY A 58 -10.05 3.58 3.47
CA GLY A 58 -10.86 3.56 4.70
C GLY A 58 -10.03 3.67 5.99
N LEU A 59 -8.74 3.33 5.94
CA LEU A 59 -7.85 3.29 7.10
C LEU A 59 -7.00 4.57 7.29
N LEU A 60 -7.02 5.50 6.33
CA LEU A 60 -6.15 6.69 6.33
C LEU A 60 -6.27 7.59 7.57
N ARG A 61 -7.43 7.56 8.25
CA ARG A 61 -7.74 8.38 9.45
C ARG A 61 -7.71 7.58 10.76
N THR A 62 -7.13 6.38 10.75
CA THR A 62 -7.06 5.49 11.93
C THR A 62 -5.63 5.47 12.52
N GLY A 63 -5.44 4.78 13.64
CA GLY A 63 -4.11 4.59 14.26
C GLY A 63 -3.09 3.88 13.37
N VAL A 64 -3.53 3.21 12.30
CA VAL A 64 -2.66 2.57 11.29
C VAL A 64 -2.56 3.38 9.99
N GLY A 65 -3.04 4.63 9.98
CA GLY A 65 -3.17 5.45 8.78
C GLY A 65 -1.87 5.76 8.05
N ALA A 66 -0.73 5.79 8.75
CA ALA A 66 0.59 5.97 8.13
C ALA A 66 0.97 4.75 7.26
N GLU A 67 0.84 3.55 7.83
CA GLU A 67 1.13 2.30 7.10
C GLU A 67 0.09 2.06 5.99
N ALA A 68 -1.19 2.37 6.23
CA ALA A 68 -2.23 2.31 5.20
C ALA A 68 -1.93 3.24 4.01
N ARG A 69 -1.43 4.46 4.27
CA ARG A 69 -1.03 5.40 3.21
C ARG A 69 0.14 4.87 2.38
N PHE A 70 1.15 4.30 3.02
CA PHE A 70 2.27 3.69 2.31
C PHE A 70 1.82 2.53 1.41
N ARG A 71 1.01 1.60 1.94
CA ARG A 71 0.51 0.46 1.16
C ARG A 71 -0.48 0.84 0.06
N LEU A 72 -1.25 1.91 0.26
CA LEU A 72 -2.07 2.50 -0.80
C LEU A 72 -1.18 3.02 -1.92
N ALA A 73 -0.15 3.81 -1.60
CA ALA A 73 0.79 4.32 -2.58
C ALA A 73 1.49 3.20 -3.36
N GLU A 74 1.95 2.13 -2.68
CA GLU A 74 2.52 0.97 -3.37
C GLU A 74 1.51 0.31 -4.32
N THR A 75 0.29 0.04 -3.84
CA THR A 75 -0.78 -0.59 -4.65
C THR A 75 -1.11 0.25 -5.90
N LEU A 76 -1.21 1.57 -5.75
CA LEU A 76 -1.43 2.50 -6.86
C LEU A 76 -0.27 2.47 -7.87
N ALA A 77 0.97 2.42 -7.38
CA ALA A 77 2.14 2.32 -8.24
C ALA A 77 2.14 1.02 -9.06
N TRP A 78 1.87 -0.12 -8.43
CA TRP A 78 1.80 -1.43 -9.10
C TRP A 78 0.67 -1.52 -10.13
N THR A 79 -0.39 -0.72 -9.97
CA THR A 79 -1.55 -0.70 -10.86
C THR A 79 -1.49 0.43 -11.91
N GLY A 80 -0.38 1.17 -12.00
CA GLY A 80 -0.16 2.20 -13.01
C GLY A 80 -0.71 3.59 -12.65
N HIS A 81 -1.24 3.78 -11.44
CA HIS A 81 -1.73 5.07 -10.96
C HIS A 81 -0.59 5.89 -10.36
N PHE A 82 0.39 6.24 -11.21
CA PHE A 82 1.66 6.82 -10.76
C PHE A 82 1.50 8.21 -10.15
N GLN A 83 0.65 9.06 -10.72
CA GLN A 83 0.42 10.43 -10.24
C GLN A 83 -0.09 10.42 -8.80
N GLU A 84 -1.15 9.66 -8.51
CA GLU A 84 -1.72 9.57 -7.16
C GLU A 84 -0.75 8.89 -6.18
N SER A 85 -0.02 7.85 -6.61
CA SER A 85 1.02 7.23 -5.79
C SER A 85 2.11 8.24 -5.41
N GLY A 86 2.53 9.07 -6.35
CA GLY A 86 3.52 10.12 -6.14
C GLY A 86 3.03 11.19 -5.15
N GLU A 87 1.78 11.64 -5.28
CA GLU A 87 1.15 12.58 -4.35
C GLU A 87 1.11 12.03 -2.92
N LEU A 88 0.71 10.76 -2.75
CA LEU A 88 0.72 10.12 -1.42
C LEU A 88 2.14 10.02 -0.85
N CYS A 89 3.15 9.76 -1.69
CA CYS A 89 4.54 9.74 -1.25
C CYS A 89 5.03 11.14 -0.84
N ALA A 90 4.65 12.18 -1.57
CA ALA A 90 4.95 13.56 -1.21
C ALA A 90 4.29 13.93 0.14
N GLU A 91 3.01 13.59 0.34
CA GLU A 91 2.33 13.80 1.64
C GLU A 91 3.04 13.09 2.81
N MET A 92 3.56 11.87 2.58
CA MET A 92 4.32 11.15 3.61
C MET A 92 5.61 11.89 3.94
N LEU A 93 6.32 12.41 2.94
CA LEU A 93 7.57 13.15 3.10
C LEU A 93 7.38 14.55 3.69
N ASP A 94 6.24 15.20 3.45
CA ASP A 94 5.90 16.46 4.10
C ASP A 94 5.71 16.29 5.62
N ARG A 95 5.21 15.12 6.04
CA ARG A 95 5.01 14.79 7.45
C ARG A 95 6.28 14.28 8.11
N ASP A 96 7.00 13.39 7.42
CA ASP A 96 8.30 12.89 7.85
C ASP A 96 9.30 12.96 6.68
N PRO A 97 10.07 14.06 6.60
CA PRO A 97 11.09 14.22 5.56
C PRO A 97 12.18 13.14 5.59
N LYS A 98 12.30 12.36 6.67
CA LYS A 98 13.29 11.29 6.82
C LYS A 98 12.74 9.91 6.49
N ASP A 99 11.47 9.78 6.08
CA ASP A 99 10.90 8.50 5.69
C ASP A 99 11.57 7.96 4.42
N ARG A 100 12.56 7.10 4.63
CA ARG A 100 13.32 6.44 3.57
C ARG A 100 12.43 5.55 2.69
N ARG A 101 11.36 4.96 3.23
CA ARG A 101 10.45 4.10 2.46
C ARG A 101 9.64 4.96 1.49
N ALA A 102 9.05 6.05 1.97
CA ALA A 102 8.31 6.99 1.13
C ALA A 102 9.19 7.60 0.04
N ARG A 103 10.42 8.01 0.38
CA ARG A 103 11.37 8.57 -0.59
C ARG A 103 11.78 7.56 -1.68
N LEU A 104 12.06 6.32 -1.29
CA LEU A 104 12.37 5.25 -2.24
C LEU A 104 11.18 4.95 -3.16
N LEU A 105 9.97 4.87 -2.61
CA LEU A 105 8.77 4.65 -3.41
C LEU A 105 8.52 5.79 -4.38
N LEU A 106 8.63 7.06 -3.94
CA LEU A 106 8.50 8.22 -4.82
C LEU A 106 9.50 8.15 -5.99
N ALA A 107 10.76 7.83 -5.71
CA ALA A 107 11.77 7.69 -6.76
C ALA A 107 11.41 6.61 -7.78
N ARG A 108 10.91 5.45 -7.33
CA ARG A 108 10.44 4.36 -8.22
C ARG A 108 9.24 4.78 -9.04
N VAL A 109 8.24 5.40 -8.40
CA VAL A 109 7.02 5.87 -9.07
C VAL A 109 7.35 6.88 -10.15
N LEU A 110 8.19 7.87 -9.85
CA LEU A 110 8.66 8.86 -10.83
C LEU A 110 9.41 8.19 -11.99
N SER A 111 10.20 7.15 -11.72
CA SER A 111 10.86 6.38 -12.77
C SER A 111 9.86 5.65 -13.67
N TRP A 112 8.82 5.04 -13.10
CA TRP A 112 7.79 4.33 -13.85
C TRP A 112 6.89 5.28 -14.65
N ASP A 113 6.66 6.50 -14.14
CA ASP A 113 5.95 7.59 -14.83
C ASP A 113 6.81 8.29 -15.90
N GLY A 114 8.07 7.89 -16.08
CA GLY A 114 8.99 8.49 -17.06
C GLY A 114 9.63 9.82 -16.63
N ARG A 115 9.39 10.28 -15.40
CA ARG A 115 9.95 11.52 -14.81
C ARG A 115 11.35 11.27 -14.24
N MET A 116 12.28 10.95 -15.14
CA MET A 116 13.61 10.43 -14.78
C MET A 116 14.46 11.42 -13.97
N GLU A 117 14.45 12.71 -14.30
CA GLU A 117 15.24 13.73 -13.59
C GLU A 117 14.82 13.85 -12.12
N GLU A 118 13.51 13.88 -11.88
CA GLU A 118 12.95 13.98 -10.53
C GLU A 118 13.20 12.70 -9.73
N SER A 119 13.08 11.53 -10.38
CA SER A 119 13.45 10.23 -9.80
C SER A 119 14.90 10.22 -9.30
N ILE A 120 15.84 10.65 -10.14
CA ILE A 120 17.26 10.76 -9.78
C ILE A 120 17.45 11.70 -8.59
N GLY A 121 16.76 12.84 -8.57
CA GLY A 121 16.77 13.77 -7.44
C GLY A 121 16.38 13.10 -6.12
N GLN A 122 15.30 12.32 -6.13
CA GLN A 122 14.85 11.57 -4.93
C GLN A 122 15.84 10.49 -4.50
N TYR A 123 16.47 9.77 -5.46
CA TYR A 123 17.52 8.79 -5.15
C TYR A 123 18.76 9.42 -4.52
N ARG A 124 19.24 10.56 -5.04
CA ARG A 124 20.36 11.31 -4.45
C ARG A 124 20.07 11.73 -3.01
N MET A 125 18.89 12.32 -2.81
CA MET A 125 18.40 12.67 -1.49
C MET A 125 18.29 11.46 -0.55
N LEU A 126 17.99 10.26 -1.05
CA LEU A 126 17.94 9.02 -0.26
C LEU A 126 19.34 8.50 0.12
N LEU A 127 20.33 8.72 -0.76
CA LEU A 127 21.74 8.38 -0.53
C LEU A 127 22.46 9.39 0.37
N GLY A 128 21.82 10.53 0.67
CA GLY A 128 22.43 11.61 1.44
C GLY A 128 23.36 12.48 0.60
N GLU A 129 23.29 12.38 -0.72
CA GLU A 129 23.94 13.31 -1.63
C GLU A 129 23.15 14.62 -1.59
N THR A 130 23.71 15.63 -0.93
CA THR A 130 23.24 17.01 -1.06
C THR A 130 23.60 17.54 -2.44
N PRO A 131 22.71 18.30 -3.11
CA PRO A 131 23.04 18.99 -4.36
C PRO A 131 24.29 19.85 -4.26
#